data_AF-A0A965MQW6-F1
#
_entry.id   AF-A0A965MQW6-F1
#
_cell.length_a   1.000
_cell.length_b   1.000
_cell.length_c   1.000
_cell.angle_alpha   90.00
_cell.angle_beta   90.00
_cell.angle_gamma   90.00
#
_symmetry.space_group_name_H-M   'P 1'
#
loop_
_entity.id
_entity.type
_entity.pdbx_description
1 polymer ?
#
loop_
_entity_poly.entity_id
_entity_poly.type
_entity_poly.pdbx_seq_one_letter_code
_entity_poly.pdbx_strand_id
1 'polypeptide(L)'
;MLSPDTHIQKGFNKEQFDDLCAWIDEHIQEQIGWSELMHESGFDHLSIQASFAKYKATTPMTWIRKRESVEKTSSLFAIKVGLLLNSNRF
;
A
#
# COMPACT_ATOMS: atom_id res chain seq x y z
N MET A 1 -2.64 -30.02 -29.39
CA MET A 1 -3.14 -28.64 -29.34
C MET A 1 -2.66 -28.04 -28.03
N LEU A 2 -1.51 -27.37 -28.05
CA LEU A 2 -1.03 -26.59 -26.91
C LEU A 2 -1.47 -25.17 -27.18
N SER A 3 -2.44 -24.67 -26.40
CA SER A 3 -2.80 -23.27 -26.42
C SER A 3 -1.56 -22.46 -26.03
N PRO A 4 -1.17 -21.44 -26.79
CA PRO A 4 -0.24 -20.46 -26.24
C PRO A 4 -1.03 -19.78 -25.13
N ASP A 5 -0.68 -20.06 -23.87
CA ASP A 5 -0.99 -19.19 -22.74
C ASP A 5 -0.33 -17.86 -23.06
N THR A 6 -1.06 -17.10 -23.87
CA THR A 6 -0.74 -15.76 -24.26
C THR A 6 -0.98 -15.03 -22.96
N HIS A 7 0.09 -14.94 -22.16
CA HIS A 7 0.21 -13.99 -21.07
C HIS A 7 0.21 -12.61 -21.76
N ILE A 8 -0.94 -12.23 -22.33
CA ILE A 8 -1.27 -10.85 -22.61
C ILE A 8 -1.29 -10.27 -21.21
N GLN A 9 -0.13 -9.72 -20.82
CA GLN A 9 0.00 -8.86 -19.66
C GLN A 9 -0.94 -7.69 -19.94
N LYS A 10 -2.22 -7.91 -19.60
CA LYS A 10 -3.24 -6.88 -19.58
C LYS A 10 -2.69 -5.87 -18.60
N GLY A 11 -2.19 -4.76 -19.14
CA GLY A 11 -1.48 -3.76 -18.36
C GLY A 11 -2.30 -3.41 -17.13
N PHE A 12 -1.61 -3.31 -16.00
CA PHE A 12 -2.16 -2.97 -14.70
C PHE A 12 -3.15 -1.81 -14.84
N ASN A 13 -4.43 -2.13 -14.82
CA ASN A 13 -5.49 -1.16 -15.06
C ASN A 13 -5.72 -0.34 -13.77
N LYS A 14 -6.44 0.78 -13.88
CA LYS A 14 -6.61 1.66 -12.73
C LYS A 14 -7.40 0.99 -11.59
N GLU A 15 -8.37 0.14 -11.92
CA GLU A 15 -9.19 -0.60 -10.96
C GLU A 15 -8.34 -1.58 -10.14
N GLN A 16 -7.55 -2.44 -10.81
CA GLN A 16 -6.60 -3.35 -10.17
C GLN A 16 -5.57 -2.61 -9.29
N PHE A 17 -5.20 -1.39 -9.69
CA PHE A 17 -4.32 -0.54 -8.89
C PHE A 17 -4.99 0.01 -7.65
N ASP A 18 -6.23 0.45 -7.76
CA ASP A 18 -7.00 0.95 -6.64
C ASP A 18 -7.29 -0.20 -5.65
N ASP A 19 -7.61 -1.40 -6.14
CA ASP A 19 -7.81 -2.62 -5.33
C ASP A 19 -6.55 -3.00 -4.56
N LEU A 20 -5.38 -3.04 -5.23
CA LEU A 20 -4.10 -3.29 -4.55
C LEU A 20 -3.81 -2.22 -3.49
N CYS A 21 -4.13 -0.96 -3.76
CA CYS A 21 -3.95 0.11 -2.77
C CYS A 21 -4.86 -0.07 -1.56
N ALA A 22 -6.12 -0.47 -1.77
CA ALA A 22 -7.05 -0.76 -0.69
C ALA A 22 -6.57 -1.93 0.17
N TRP A 23 -6.09 -3.00 -0.46
CA TRP A 23 -5.51 -4.14 0.25
C TRP A 23 -4.28 -3.75 1.08
N ILE A 24 -3.38 -2.93 0.52
CA ILE A 24 -2.22 -2.39 1.26
C ILE A 24 -2.68 -1.60 2.48
N ASP A 25 -3.76 -0.83 2.37
CA ASP A 25 -4.28 -0.03 3.47
C ASP A 25 -4.89 -0.90 4.58
N GLU A 26 -5.55 -2.01 4.22
CA GLU A 26 -6.08 -3.00 5.18
C GLU A 26 -4.96 -3.75 5.90
N HIS A 27 -3.87 -4.06 5.20
CA HIS A 27 -2.74 -4.83 5.74
C HIS A 27 -1.56 -3.93 6.15
N ILE A 28 -1.76 -2.62 6.27
CA ILE A 28 -0.65 -1.66 6.48
C ILE A 28 0.09 -1.85 7.81
N GLN A 29 -0.53 -2.56 8.75
CA GLN A 29 0.07 -2.90 10.04
C GLN A 29 1.01 -4.11 9.95
N GLU A 30 0.93 -4.87 8.87
CA GLU A 30 1.76 -6.03 8.60
C GLU A 30 3.01 -5.64 7.81
N GLN A 31 4.02 -6.51 7.82
CA GLN A 31 5.22 -6.31 7.03
C GLN A 31 4.96 -6.70 5.57
N ILE A 32 4.48 -5.75 4.77
CA ILE A 32 4.23 -5.97 3.34
C ILE A 32 5.55 -5.90 2.57
N GLY A 33 5.94 -7.00 1.93
CA GLY A 33 7.07 -7.09 1.01
C GLY A 33 6.64 -7.26 -0.45
N TRP A 34 7.63 -7.46 -1.33
CA TRP A 34 7.36 -7.71 -2.74
C TRP A 34 6.63 -9.03 -2.99
N SER A 35 6.90 -10.05 -2.19
CA SER A 35 6.27 -11.37 -2.31
C SER A 35 4.76 -11.27 -2.15
N GLU A 36 4.30 -10.53 -1.15
CA GLU A 36 2.89 -10.32 -0.85
C GLU A 36 2.22 -9.47 -1.95
N LEU A 37 2.87 -8.40 -2.41
CA LEU A 37 2.36 -7.57 -3.51
C LEU A 37 2.19 -8.36 -4.81
N MET A 38 3.13 -9.23 -5.15
CA MET A 38 3.04 -10.09 -6.33
C MET A 38 1.97 -11.18 -6.15
N HIS A 39 1.85 -11.75 -4.95
CA HIS A 39 0.85 -12.75 -4.64
C HIS A 39 -0.57 -12.18 -4.76
N GLU A 40 -0.82 -11.01 -4.15
CA GLU A 40 -2.15 -10.39 -4.13
C GLU A 40 -2.55 -9.86 -5.51
N SER A 41 -1.64 -9.16 -6.19
CA SER A 41 -1.96 -8.56 -7.49
C SER A 41 -1.92 -9.57 -8.64
N GLY A 42 -1.20 -10.68 -8.49
CA GLY A 42 -0.93 -11.62 -9.58
C GLY A 42 0.02 -11.08 -10.66
N PHE A 43 0.68 -9.95 -10.40
CA PHE A 43 1.61 -9.31 -11.33
C PHE A 43 3.07 -9.42 -10.88
N ASP A 44 3.99 -9.24 -11.84
CA ASP A 44 5.41 -9.20 -11.56
C ASP A 44 5.85 -7.86 -10.96
N HIS A 45 7.01 -7.88 -10.31
CA HIS A 45 7.61 -6.70 -9.69
C HIS A 45 7.72 -5.49 -10.64
N LEU A 46 8.00 -5.71 -11.93
CA LEU A 46 8.12 -4.64 -12.92
C LEU A 46 6.76 -3.98 -13.21
N SER A 47 5.70 -4.75 -13.41
CA SER A 47 4.36 -4.21 -13.66
C SER A 47 3.86 -3.42 -12.45
N ILE A 48 4.06 -3.93 -11.24
CA ILE A 48 3.69 -3.24 -10.00
C ILE A 48 4.48 -1.93 -9.90
N GLN A 49 5.79 -1.97 -10.09
CA GLN A 49 6.63 -0.77 -10.02
C GLN A 49 6.22 0.30 -11.05
N ALA A 50 5.97 -0.11 -12.30
CA ALA A 50 5.53 0.80 -13.35
C ALA A 50 4.18 1.46 -13.01
N SER A 51 3.28 0.72 -12.36
CA SER A 51 1.95 1.20 -11.98
C SER A 51 2.00 2.23 -10.86
N PHE A 52 2.82 1.98 -9.84
CA PHE A 52 3.06 2.95 -8.78
C PHE A 52 3.74 4.22 -9.30
N ALA A 53 4.68 4.08 -10.24
CA ALA A 53 5.29 5.22 -10.91
C ALA A 53 4.26 6.02 -11.73
N LYS A 54 3.35 5.33 -12.44
CA LYS A 54 2.32 5.94 -13.28
C LYS A 54 1.23 6.67 -12.47
N TYR A 55 0.67 6.05 -11.44
CA TYR A 55 -0.52 6.57 -10.74
C TYR A 55 -0.20 7.36 -9.47
N LYS A 56 0.93 7.10 -8.81
CA LYS A 56 1.30 7.73 -7.53
C LYS A 56 2.65 8.43 -7.56
N ALA A 57 3.37 8.39 -8.69
CA ALA A 57 4.70 8.99 -8.85
C ALA A 57 5.69 8.59 -7.73
N THR A 58 5.61 7.35 -7.27
CA THR A 58 6.39 6.81 -6.15
C THR A 58 6.71 5.33 -6.38
N THR A 59 7.53 4.74 -5.52
CA THR A 59 7.73 3.28 -5.49
C THR A 59 6.72 2.62 -4.53
N PRO A 60 6.39 1.33 -4.72
CA PRO A 60 5.47 0.61 -3.81
C PRO A 60 5.95 0.66 -2.36
N MET A 61 7.24 0.40 -2.12
CA MET A 61 7.81 0.41 -0.76
C MET A 61 7.80 1.80 -0.13
N THR A 62 8.03 2.87 -0.91
CA THR A 62 7.92 4.25 -0.41
C THR A 62 6.46 4.59 -0.06
N TRP A 63 5.50 4.12 -0.86
CA TRP A 63 4.08 4.31 -0.60
C TRP A 63 3.65 3.63 0.71
N ILE A 64 3.99 2.34 0.88
CA ILE A 64 3.70 1.56 2.09
C ILE A 64 4.29 2.26 3.33
N ARG A 65 5.58 2.61 3.31
CA ARG A 65 6.23 3.33 4.43
C ARG A 65 5.54 4.65 4.78
N LYS A 66 5.10 5.41 3.77
CA LYS A 66 4.38 6.67 3.98
C LYS A 66 3.05 6.40 4.69
N ARG A 67 2.29 5.38 4.25
CA ARG A 67 1.01 5.00 4.87
C ARG A 67 1.20 4.50 6.30
N GLU A 68 2.21 3.66 6.57
CA GLU A 68 2.56 3.25 7.93
C GLU A 68 2.89 4.44 8.84
N SER A 69 3.64 5.42 8.34
CA SER A 69 4.01 6.60 9.14
C SER A 69 2.79 7.44 9.50
N VAL A 70 1.82 7.56 8.57
CA VAL A 70 0.58 8.32 8.79
C VAL A 70 -0.26 7.70 9.91
N GLU A 71 -0.45 6.37 9.90
CA GLU A 71 -1.16 5.65 10.96
C GLU A 71 -0.46 5.81 12.33
N LYS A 72 0.86 5.69 12.36
CA LYS A 72 1.65 5.87 13.59
C LYS A 72 1.56 7.31 14.11
N THR A 73 1.60 8.32 13.24
CA THR A 73 1.41 9.72 13.67
C THR A 73 0.00 10.02 14.14
N SER A 74 -1.03 9.41 13.54
CA SER A 74 -2.42 9.57 13.99
C SER A 74 -2.62 9.03 15.41
N SER A 75 -2.09 7.83 15.67
CA SER A 75 -2.09 7.22 17.01
C SER A 75 -1.29 8.05 18.03
N LEU A 76 -0.12 8.56 17.66
CA LEU A 76 0.70 9.42 18.54
C LEU A 76 0.04 10.77 18.84
N PHE A 77 -0.70 11.35 17.89
CA PHE A 77 -1.43 12.60 18.11
C PHE A 77 -2.59 12.40 19.10
N ALA A 78 -3.34 11.31 18.98
CA ALA A 78 -4.44 10.99 19.89
C ALA A 78 -3.97 10.86 21.36
N ILE A 79 -2.83 10.20 21.59
CA ILE A 79 -2.25 10.06 22.94
C ILE A 79 -1.80 11.42 23.49
N LYS A 80 -1.18 12.26 22.66
CA LYS A 80 -0.64 13.56 23.10
C LYS A 80 -1.76 14.56 23.45
N VAL A 81 -2.88 14.56 22.73
CA VAL A 81 -4.05 15.40 23.05
C VAL A 81 -4.73 14.92 24.34
N GLY A 82 -4.85 13.61 24.55
CA GLY A 82 -5.38 13.05 25.80
C GLY A 82 -4.55 13.39 27.04
N LEU A 83 -3.22 13.44 26.91
CA LEU A 83 -2.34 13.85 28.02
C LEU A 83 -2.44 15.34 28.33
N LEU A 84 -2.55 16.19 27.30
CA LEU A 84 -2.65 17.66 27.46
C LEU A 84 -3.98 18.11 28.08
N LEU A 85 -5.08 17.39 27.85
CA LEU A 85 -6.38 17.71 28.46
C LEU A 85 -6.51 17.26 29.93
N ASN A 86 -5.66 16.33 30.40
CA ASN A 86 -5.68 15.87 31.80
C ASN A 86 -4.77 16.68 32.73
N SER A 87 -3.90 17.56 32.20
CA SER A 87 -2.99 18.39 33.01
C SER A 87 -3.58 19.72 33.48
N ASN A 88 -4.88 19.98 33.26
CA ASN A 88 -5.54 21.25 33.63
C ASN A 88 -6.67 21.07 34.68
N ARG A 89 -6.50 20.12 35.60
CA ARG A 89 -7.30 20.04 36.83
C ARG A 89 -6.39 20.22 38.05
N PHE A 90 -5.96 21.45 38.28
CA PHE A 90 -5.55 21.95 39.59
C PHE A 90 -6.19 23.31 39.81
#